data_AF-A0A357N9K1-F1
#
_entry.id   AF-A0A357N9K1-F1
#
_cell.length_a   1.000
_cell.length_b   1.000
_cell.length_c   1.000
_cell.angle_alpha   90.00
_cell.angle_beta   90.00
_cell.angle_gamma   90.00
#
_symmetry.space_group_name_H-M   'P 1'
#
loop_
_entity.id
_entity.type
_entity.pdbx_description
1 polymer ?
#
loop_
_entity_poly.entity_id
_entity_poly.type
_entity_poly.pdbx_seq_one_letter_code
_entity_poly.pdbx_strand_id
1 'polypeptide(L)'
;AAIPEGLPAIVTVALALGVQRMIKRNAIVRKLPAVETLGCTTVICSDKTGTLTQNEMTVRKIFTSAGVVCLSGSGYDPRGQFLRGKQEFNPRGDKALYWTLLIGILCNNSKVAQDGSSLAGLWRKATGKQAPQWSVHGDPTEGALAVAGAKANLWR
;
A
#
# COMPACT_ATOMS: atom_id res chain seq x y z
N ALA A 1 -36.72 -9.69 -45.60
CA ALA A 1 -35.70 -8.85 -44.95
C ALA A 1 -35.41 -9.43 -43.57
N ALA A 2 -34.16 -9.54 -43.14
CA ALA A 2 -33.86 -10.02 -41.79
C ALA A 2 -32.75 -9.15 -41.19
N ILE A 3 -33.09 -7.90 -40.87
CA ILE A 3 -32.26 -7.09 -39.97
C ILE A 3 -32.61 -7.59 -38.56
N PRO A 4 -31.63 -8.05 -37.77
CA PRO A 4 -31.90 -8.52 -36.42
C PRO A 4 -32.10 -7.31 -35.49
N GLU A 5 -33.31 -6.73 -35.50
CA GLU A 5 -33.68 -5.51 -34.77
C GLU A 5 -33.49 -5.64 -33.24
N GLY A 6 -33.59 -6.86 -32.70
CA GLY A 6 -33.39 -7.14 -31.27
C GLY A 6 -31.92 -7.27 -30.83
N LEU A 7 -30.98 -7.44 -31.77
CA LEU A 7 -29.58 -7.70 -31.44
C LEU A 7 -28.94 -6.57 -30.64
N PRO A 8 -29.12 -5.26 -30.97
CA PRO A 8 -28.55 -4.18 -30.17
C PRO A 8 -29.04 -4.17 -28.72
N ALA A 9 -30.32 -4.53 -28.49
CA ALA A 9 -30.89 -4.59 -27.16
C ALA A 9 -30.30 -5.73 -26.33
N ILE A 10 -30.20 -6.93 -26.91
CA ILE A 10 -29.65 -8.12 -26.25
C ILE A 10 -28.17 -7.90 -25.90
N VAL A 11 -27.37 -7.36 -26.83
CA VAL A 11 -25.96 -7.05 -26.59
C VAL A 11 -25.81 -6.04 -25.47
N THR A 12 -26.65 -4.99 -25.44
CA THR A 12 -26.61 -3.97 -24.38
C THR A 12 -26.92 -4.58 -23.01
N VAL A 13 -27.94 -5.43 -22.90
CA VAL A 13 -28.28 -6.13 -21.64
C VAL A 13 -27.13 -7.04 -21.20
N ALA A 14 -26.55 -7.81 -22.12
CA ALA A 14 -25.41 -8.69 -21.83
C ALA A 14 -24.20 -7.90 -21.30
N LEU A 15 -23.83 -6.79 -21.96
CA LEU A 15 -22.74 -5.91 -21.53
C LEU A 15 -23.04 -5.25 -20.17
N ALA A 16 -24.27 -4.81 -19.94
CA ALA A 16 -24.67 -4.20 -18.67
C ALA A 16 -24.56 -5.19 -17.49
N LEU A 17 -24.96 -6.45 -17.68
CA LEU A 17 -24.75 -7.51 -16.70
C LEU A 17 -23.26 -7.78 -16.46
N GLY A 18 -22.44 -7.70 -17.51
CA GLY A 18 -20.97 -7.76 -17.40
C GLY A 18 -20.40 -6.62 -16.54
N VAL A 19 -20.84 -5.38 -16.75
CA VAL A 19 -20.45 -4.22 -15.93
C VAL A 19 -20.84 -4.41 -14.47
N GLN A 20 -22.06 -4.89 -14.19
CA GLN A 20 -22.52 -5.17 -12.81
C GLN A 20 -21.62 -6.18 -12.09
N ARG A 21 -21.13 -7.20 -12.81
CA ARG A 21 -20.17 -8.18 -12.25
C ARG A 21 -18.80 -7.56 -11.99
N MET A 22 -18.33 -6.65 -12.84
CA MET A 22 -17.04 -5.99 -12.68
C MET A 22 -17.01 -4.96 -11.54
N ILE A 23 -18.11 -4.26 -11.29
CA ILE A 23 -18.23 -3.33 -10.14
C ILE A 23 -18.01 -4.07 -8.81
N LYS A 24 -18.55 -5.30 -8.68
CA LYS A 24 -18.32 -6.16 -7.49
C LYS A 24 -16.85 -6.57 -7.30
N ARG A 25 -16.00 -6.34 -8.31
CA ARG A 25 -14.55 -6.61 -8.30
C ARG A 25 -13.74 -5.30 -8.35
N ASN A 26 -14.32 -4.19 -7.91
CA ASN A 26 -13.69 -2.86 -7.88
C ASN A 26 -13.30 -2.29 -9.26
N ALA A 27 -13.96 -2.73 -10.34
CA ALA A 27 -13.74 -2.21 -11.69
C ALA A 27 -14.95 -1.38 -12.17
N ILE A 28 -14.76 -0.07 -12.29
CA ILE A 28 -15.79 0.86 -12.76
C ILE A 28 -15.64 1.04 -14.28
N VAL A 29 -16.60 0.50 -15.04
CA VAL A 29 -16.62 0.61 -16.50
C VAL A 29 -17.42 1.84 -16.92
N ARG A 30 -16.78 2.79 -17.60
CA ARG A 30 -17.41 4.03 -18.08
C ARG A 30 -18.09 3.90 -19.44
N LYS A 31 -17.74 2.88 -20.23
CA LYS A 31 -18.29 2.63 -21.58
C LYS A 31 -18.61 1.15 -21.73
N LEU A 32 -19.87 0.79 -22.02
CA LEU A 32 -20.32 -0.61 -22.11
C LEU A 32 -19.45 -1.50 -23.04
N PRO A 33 -19.02 -1.05 -24.23
CA PRO A 33 -18.18 -1.88 -25.12
C PRO A 33 -16.82 -2.25 -24.54
N ALA A 34 -16.31 -1.50 -23.54
CA ALA A 34 -15.02 -1.78 -22.93
C ALA A 34 -14.98 -3.13 -22.20
N VAL A 35 -16.13 -3.68 -21.80
CA VAL A 35 -16.23 -5.02 -21.22
C VAL A 35 -15.73 -6.10 -22.19
N GLU A 36 -16.16 -6.02 -23.44
CA GLU A 36 -15.77 -6.96 -24.49
C GLU A 36 -14.30 -6.75 -24.88
N THR A 37 -13.91 -5.50 -25.11
CA THR A 37 -12.53 -5.15 -25.49
C THR A 37 -11.51 -5.65 -24.47
N LEU A 38 -11.81 -5.54 -23.16
CA LEU A 38 -10.92 -6.03 -22.11
C LEU A 38 -10.69 -7.55 -22.18
N GLY A 39 -11.67 -8.31 -22.66
CA GLY A 39 -11.57 -9.77 -22.84
C GLY A 39 -10.60 -10.18 -23.97
N CYS A 40 -10.34 -9.28 -24.92
CA CYS A 40 -9.44 -9.52 -26.05
C CYS A 40 -8.08 -8.82 -25.89
N THR A 41 -7.79 -8.24 -24.72
CA THR A 41 -6.53 -7.54 -24.45
C THR A 41 -5.35 -8.51 -24.46
N THR A 42 -4.35 -8.23 -25.29
CA THR A 42 -3.09 -9.01 -25.37
C THR A 42 -1.90 -8.35 -24.66
N VAL A 43 -1.99 -7.04 -24.38
CA VAL A 43 -0.94 -6.26 -23.72
C VAL A 43 -1.55 -5.37 -22.64
N ILE A 44 -0.96 -5.39 -21.44
CA ILE A 44 -1.34 -4.52 -20.33
C ILE A 44 -0.18 -3.58 -20.00
N CYS A 45 -0.37 -2.28 -20.26
CA CYS A 45 0.53 -1.23 -19.78
C CYS A 45 0.01 -0.74 -18.43
N SER A 46 0.77 -0.94 -17.37
CA SER A 46 0.40 -0.55 -16.01
C SER A 46 1.44 0.40 -15.43
N ASP A 47 0.99 1.39 -14.66
CA ASP A 47 1.90 2.24 -13.91
C ASP A 47 2.46 1.50 -12.68
N LYS A 48 3.63 1.89 -12.20
CA LYS A 48 4.28 1.26 -11.05
C LYS A 48 3.71 1.80 -9.73
N THR A 49 3.74 3.11 -9.56
CA THR A 49 3.48 3.75 -8.27
C THR A 49 1.97 3.90 -8.06
N GLY A 50 1.44 3.34 -6.98
CA GLY A 50 -0.01 3.39 -6.69
C GLY A 50 -0.86 2.39 -7.49
N THR A 51 -0.26 1.58 -8.37
CA THR A 51 -0.94 0.48 -9.07
C THR A 51 -0.26 -0.86 -8.79
N LEU A 52 0.99 -1.07 -9.25
CA LEU A 52 1.74 -2.30 -8.93
C LEU A 52 2.31 -2.28 -7.49
N THR A 53 2.54 -1.09 -6.95
CA THR A 53 3.03 -0.86 -5.59
C THR A 53 2.03 -0.04 -4.80
N GLN A 54 1.99 -0.22 -3.47
CA GLN A 54 1.07 0.50 -2.58
C GLN A 54 1.39 1.99 -2.43
N ASN A 55 2.42 2.51 -3.11
CA ASN A 55 2.96 3.86 -2.90
C ASN A 55 3.34 4.15 -1.43
N GLU A 56 3.71 3.11 -0.69
CA GLU A 56 4.19 3.22 0.68
C GLU A 56 5.68 2.88 0.69
N MET A 57 6.52 3.91 0.76
CA MET A 57 7.97 3.68 0.74
C MET A 57 8.39 2.99 2.05
N THR A 58 9.20 1.94 1.96
CA THR A 58 9.59 1.11 3.11
C THR A 58 11.08 0.83 3.09
N VAL A 59 11.77 1.14 4.19
CA VAL A 59 13.18 0.74 4.37
C VAL A 59 13.28 -0.78 4.45
N ARG A 60 14.05 -1.38 3.54
CA ARG A 60 14.29 -2.84 3.50
C ARG A 60 15.64 -3.26 4.06
N LYS A 61 16.67 -2.42 3.89
CA LYS A 61 18.03 -2.70 4.32
C LYS A 61 18.70 -1.43 4.83
N ILE A 62 19.48 -1.55 5.89
CA ILE A 62 20.33 -0.50 6.43
C ILE A 62 21.77 -1.04 6.44
N PHE A 63 22.69 -0.24 5.91
CA PHE A 63 24.11 -0.56 5.88
C PHE A 63 24.82 0.29 6.93
N THR A 64 25.55 -0.35 7.84
CA THR A 64 26.35 0.31 8.87
C THR A 64 27.77 -0.25 8.87
N SER A 65 28.66 0.36 9.65
CA SER A 65 30.01 -0.17 9.88
C SER A 65 30.00 -1.55 10.55
N ALA A 66 28.91 -1.94 11.22
CA ALA A 66 28.74 -3.25 11.85
C ALA A 66 28.14 -4.31 10.90
N GLY A 67 27.82 -3.93 9.65
CA GLY A 67 27.29 -4.82 8.62
C GLY A 67 25.90 -4.43 8.10
N VAL A 68 25.26 -5.36 7.41
CA VAL A 68 23.95 -5.14 6.77
C VAL A 68 22.83 -5.66 7.68
N VAL A 69 21.82 -4.81 7.86
CA VAL A 69 20.62 -5.12 8.63
C VAL A 69 19.41 -5.10 7.71
N CYS A 70 18.67 -6.19 7.63
CA CYS A 70 17.42 -6.30 6.89
C CYS A 70 16.23 -5.97 7.82
N LEU A 71 15.26 -5.22 7.32
CA LEU A 71 14.05 -4.86 8.06
C LEU A 71 12.84 -5.58 7.48
N SER A 72 12.04 -6.19 8.35
CA SER A 72 10.75 -6.77 7.98
C SER A 72 9.60 -5.76 8.13
N GLY A 73 8.40 -6.20 7.77
CA GLY A 73 7.21 -5.34 7.67
C GLY A 73 7.09 -4.64 6.31
N SER A 74 5.93 -4.06 6.05
CA SER A 74 5.61 -3.33 4.83
C SER A 74 4.74 -2.14 5.16
N GLY A 75 4.84 -1.09 4.35
CA GLY A 75 4.06 0.11 4.56
C GLY A 75 4.52 0.90 5.77
N TYR A 76 3.59 1.64 6.35
CA TYR A 76 3.86 2.56 7.47
C TYR A 76 3.62 1.95 8.86
N ASP A 77 3.36 0.65 8.94
CA ASP A 77 3.25 -0.06 10.21
C ASP A 77 4.61 -0.08 10.93
N PRO A 78 4.70 0.46 12.16
CA PRO A 78 5.93 0.45 12.95
C PRO A 78 6.25 -0.93 13.53
N ARG A 79 5.48 -1.98 13.23
CA ARG A 79 5.82 -3.36 13.58
C ARG A 79 6.78 -3.94 12.56
N GLY A 80 7.86 -4.56 13.04
CA GLY A 80 8.85 -5.22 12.21
C GLY A 80 10.02 -5.73 13.03
N GLN A 81 10.85 -6.53 12.39
CA GLN A 81 12.02 -7.20 12.97
C GLN A 81 13.29 -6.71 12.28
N PHE A 82 14.38 -6.67 13.04
CA PHE A 82 15.72 -6.39 12.53
C PHE A 82 16.49 -7.69 12.41
N LEU A 83 16.99 -7.96 11.21
CA LEU A 83 17.66 -9.21 10.87
C LEU A 83 19.09 -8.94 10.44
N ARG A 84 20.06 -9.67 10.99
CA ARG A 84 21.42 -9.76 10.44
C ARG A 84 21.61 -11.14 9.83
N GLY A 85 21.73 -11.19 8.50
CA GLY A 85 21.58 -12.45 7.77
C GLY A 85 20.16 -13.01 7.93
N LYS A 86 20.03 -14.13 8.65
CA LYS A 86 18.73 -14.78 8.95
C LYS A 86 18.33 -14.72 10.43
N GLN A 87 19.15 -14.11 11.29
CA GLN A 87 18.90 -14.06 12.73
C GLN A 87 18.31 -12.71 13.13
N GLU A 88 17.21 -12.78 13.88
CA GLU A 88 16.61 -11.62 14.52
C GLU A 88 17.49 -11.17 15.70
N PHE A 89 17.66 -9.87 15.86
CA PHE A 89 18.40 -9.30 16.98
C PHE A 89 17.74 -8.03 17.49
N ASN A 90 18.01 -7.69 18.75
CA ASN A 90 17.51 -6.46 19.35
C ASN A 90 18.34 -5.25 18.85
N PRO A 91 17.74 -4.27 18.17
CA PRO A 91 18.45 -3.11 17.63
C PRO A 91 19.08 -2.22 18.72
N ARG A 92 18.60 -2.26 19.97
CA ARG A 92 19.11 -1.42 21.07
C ARG A 92 20.56 -1.71 21.45
N GLY A 93 21.06 -2.91 21.18
CA GLY A 93 22.45 -3.30 21.48
C GLY A 93 23.46 -2.83 20.43
N ASP A 94 23.01 -2.40 19.25
CA ASP A 94 23.87 -2.01 18.15
C ASP A 94 23.99 -0.49 18.06
N LYS A 95 25.14 0.04 18.50
CA LYS A 95 25.43 1.48 18.48
C LYS A 95 25.42 2.05 17.07
N ALA A 96 25.95 1.33 16.08
CA ALA A 96 26.03 1.81 14.71
C ALA A 96 24.62 1.96 14.12
N LEU A 97 23.77 0.94 14.30
CA LEU A 97 22.37 0.99 13.89
C LEU A 97 21.58 2.07 14.63
N TYR A 98 21.77 2.19 15.94
CA TYR A 98 21.10 3.19 16.77
C TYR A 98 21.36 4.61 16.25
N TRP A 99 22.62 4.99 16.02
CA TRP A 99 22.95 6.32 15.52
C TRP A 99 22.44 6.55 14.10
N THR A 100 22.50 5.55 13.22
CA THR A 100 21.93 5.65 11.86
C THR A 100 20.43 5.92 11.89
N LEU A 101 19.67 5.18 12.71
CA LEU A 101 18.24 5.38 12.87
C LEU A 101 17.93 6.74 13.49
N LEU A 102 18.66 7.12 14.55
CA LEU A 102 18.46 8.39 15.24
C LEU A 102 18.68 9.59 14.30
N ILE A 103 19.73 9.56 13.47
CA ILE A 103 19.96 10.59 12.45
C ILE A 103 18.78 10.64 11.47
N GLY A 104 18.32 9.49 10.96
CA GLY A 104 17.20 9.43 10.02
C GLY A 104 15.86 9.92 10.58
N ILE A 105 15.70 9.92 11.91
CA ILE A 105 14.51 10.44 12.60
C ILE A 105 14.65 11.95 12.88
N LEU A 106 15.83 12.40 13.30
CA LEU A 106 16.07 13.80 13.67
C LEU A 106 16.20 14.71 12.44
N CYS A 107 16.87 14.23 11.39
CA CYS A 107 17.01 14.90 10.09
C CYS A 107 15.83 14.56 9.17
N ASN A 108 14.61 14.71 9.69
CA ASN A 108 13.38 14.33 9.03
C ASN A 108 12.34 15.44 9.20
N ASN A 109 11.42 15.62 8.27
CA ASN A 109 10.30 16.55 8.40
C ASN A 109 8.95 15.84 8.44
N SER A 110 8.93 14.53 8.20
CA SER A 110 7.75 13.69 8.18
C SER A 110 7.37 13.18 9.56
N LYS A 111 6.06 12.98 9.78
CA LYS A 111 5.50 12.47 11.03
C LYS A 111 4.68 11.22 10.78
N VAL A 112 4.91 10.20 11.62
CA VAL A 112 4.12 8.96 11.62
C VAL A 112 2.95 9.17 12.57
N ALA A 113 1.73 9.10 12.05
CA ALA A 113 0.51 9.26 12.79
C ALA A 113 -0.25 7.93 12.84
N GLN A 114 -0.88 7.66 13.98
CA GLN A 114 -1.85 6.59 14.12
C GLN A 114 -3.23 7.21 13.91
N ASP A 115 -3.89 6.87 12.80
CA ASP A 115 -5.25 7.37 12.55
C ASP A 115 -6.24 6.66 13.47
N GLY A 116 -6.53 7.30 14.61
CA GLY A 116 -7.42 6.77 15.64
C GLY A 116 -8.91 7.03 15.40
N SER A 117 -9.27 7.91 14.46
CA SER A 117 -10.66 8.34 14.30
C SER A 117 -10.88 9.11 12.99
N SER A 118 -10.97 8.39 11.87
CA SER A 118 -11.57 8.98 10.66
C SER A 118 -13.10 9.01 10.82
N LEU A 119 -13.76 10.03 10.28
CA LEU A 119 -15.23 10.10 10.12
C LEU A 119 -15.82 8.86 9.44
N ALA A 120 -14.98 8.06 8.77
CA ALA A 120 -15.35 6.73 8.30
C ALA A 120 -15.85 5.82 9.43
N GLY A 121 -15.35 5.94 10.67
CA GLY A 121 -15.82 5.16 11.82
C GLY A 121 -17.28 5.41 12.21
N LEU A 122 -17.85 6.57 11.87
CA LEU A 122 -19.27 6.90 12.10
C LEU A 122 -20.19 6.20 11.09
N TRP A 123 -19.76 6.05 9.84
CA TRP A 123 -20.56 5.45 8.76
C TRP A 123 -20.23 3.97 8.51
N ARG A 124 -19.12 3.46 9.05
CA ARG A 124 -18.54 2.15 8.73
C ARG A 124 -18.47 1.23 9.96
N LYS A 125 -19.34 1.44 10.94
CA LYS A 125 -19.39 0.70 12.22
C LYS A 125 -20.01 -0.71 12.13
N ALA A 126 -20.11 -1.29 10.92
CA ALA A 126 -20.78 -2.59 10.70
C ALA A 126 -19.83 -3.75 10.32
N THR A 127 -18.52 -3.55 10.16
CA THR A 127 -17.64 -4.65 9.72
C THR A 127 -16.24 -4.59 10.33
N GLY A 128 -16.05 -5.36 11.40
CA GLY A 128 -14.74 -5.88 11.85
C GLY A 128 -13.88 -4.91 12.68
N LYS A 129 -13.21 -5.46 13.71
CA LYS A 129 -12.08 -4.81 14.40
C LYS A 129 -11.01 -4.48 13.36
N GLN A 130 -10.92 -3.23 12.90
CA GLN A 130 -9.83 -2.79 12.05
C GLN A 130 -8.60 -2.53 12.92
N ALA A 131 -7.45 -3.08 12.51
CA ALA A 131 -6.17 -2.72 13.09
C ALA A 131 -5.94 -1.20 12.89
N PRO A 132 -5.24 -0.54 13.81
CA PRO A 132 -4.94 0.89 13.66
C PRO A 132 -4.21 1.13 12.33
N GLN A 133 -4.75 2.03 11.52
CA GLN A 133 -4.15 2.44 10.27
C GLN A 133 -3.06 3.47 10.57
N TRP A 134 -1.84 3.19 10.12
CA TRP A 134 -0.72 4.12 10.24
C TRP A 134 -0.59 4.94 8.96
N SER A 135 -0.40 6.24 9.11
CA SER A 135 -0.21 7.16 8.00
C SER A 135 1.04 8.02 8.22
N VAL A 136 1.70 8.37 7.12
CA VAL A 136 2.82 9.32 7.12
C VAL A 136 2.32 10.65 6.60
N HIS A 137 2.58 11.70 7.36
CA HIS A 137 2.38 13.09 6.95
C HIS A 137 3.75 13.68 6.58
N GLY A 138 3.98 13.88 5.28
CA GLY A 138 5.25 14.36 4.74
C GLY A 138 5.67 13.58 3.49
N ASP A 139 6.96 13.62 3.16
CA ASP A 139 7.50 12.88 2.01
C ASP A 139 7.56 11.36 2.32
N PRO A 140 7.14 10.48 1.39
CA PRO A 140 7.18 9.03 1.60
C PRO A 140 8.57 8.49 1.94
N THR A 141 9.65 9.09 1.42
CA THR A 141 11.04 8.66 1.68
C THR A 141 11.41 8.92 3.13
N GLU A 142 11.14 10.14 3.58
CA GLU A 142 11.35 10.54 4.96
C GLU A 142 10.46 9.74 5.92
N GLY A 143 9.19 9.54 5.56
CA GLY A 143 8.27 8.68 6.28
C GLY A 143 8.80 7.27 6.50
N ALA A 144 9.42 6.68 5.46
CA ALA A 144 10.02 5.37 5.57
C ALA A 144 11.15 5.32 6.62
N LEU A 145 11.95 6.39 6.73
CA LEU A 145 13.00 6.50 7.75
C LEU A 145 12.40 6.65 9.15
N ALA A 146 11.36 7.46 9.30
CA ALA A 146 10.67 7.64 10.58
C ALA A 146 10.02 6.32 11.05
N VAL A 147 9.39 5.56 10.15
CA VAL A 147 8.83 4.23 10.44
C VAL A 147 9.92 3.21 10.77
N ALA A 148 11.07 3.25 10.09
CA ALA A 148 12.21 2.40 10.44
C ALA A 148 12.74 2.68 11.85
N GLY A 149 12.77 3.96 12.26
CA GLY A 149 13.05 4.37 13.63
C GLY A 149 12.03 3.85 14.63
N ALA A 150 10.74 4.01 14.32
CA ALA A 150 9.63 3.57 15.15
C ALA A 150 9.67 2.05 15.42
N LYS A 151 10.09 1.24 14.43
CA LYS A 151 10.34 -0.21 14.61
C LYS A 151 11.37 -0.52 15.69
N ALA A 152 12.33 0.36 15.93
CA ALA A 152 13.32 0.24 17.00
C ALA A 152 12.88 0.88 18.33
N ASN A 153 11.60 1.29 18.44
CA ASN A 153 11.06 2.10 19.54
C ASN A 153 11.73 3.48 19.67
N LEU A 154 12.18 4.06 18.56
CA LEU A 154 12.67 5.43 18.48
C LEU A 154 11.61 6.29 17.82
N TRP A 155 11.06 7.24 18.55
CA TRP A 155 9.99 8.12 18.11
C TRP A 155 10.44 9.58 18.18
N ARG A 156 9.83 10.42 17.35
CA ARG A 156 9.98 11.88 17.38
C ARG A 156 8.68 12.55 17.77
#